data_AF-A0A848WLU2-F1
#
_entry.id   AF-A0A848WLU2-F1
#
_cell.length_a   1.000
_cell.length_b   1.000
_cell.length_c   1.000
_cell.angle_alpha   90.00
_cell.angle_beta   90.00
_cell.angle_gamma   90.00
#
_symmetry.space_group_name_H-M   'P 1'
#
loop_
_entity.id
_entity.type
_entity.pdbx_description
1 polymer ?
#
loop_
_entity_poly.entity_id
_entity_poly.type
_entity_poly.pdbx_seq_one_letter_code
_entity_poly.pdbx_strand_id
1 'polypeptide(L)'
;MIILFATSSPVLAQAPEGGFCIANATDTSYIFITETRESVRQVEKIGPGGMLCASQTAAKDGIVSVFESLDALEGCARIIPRGVVETLIAYAEFDRCAWSSHGS
;
A
#
# COMPACT_ATOMS: atom_id res chain seq x y z
N MET A 1 -35.97 11.03 -15.57
CA MET A 1 -34.63 10.41 -15.59
C MET A 1 -33.98 10.68 -14.24
N ILE A 2 -34.04 9.72 -13.32
CA ILE A 2 -33.46 9.88 -11.97
C ILE A 2 -32.02 9.36 -12.06
N ILE A 3 -31.05 10.26 -11.94
CA ILE A 3 -29.64 9.88 -11.81
C ILE A 3 -29.42 9.49 -10.35
N LEU A 4 -29.35 8.19 -10.06
CA LEU A 4 -28.87 7.72 -8.77
C LEU A 4 -27.35 7.92 -8.72
N PHE A 5 -26.90 8.90 -7.95
CA PHE A 5 -25.50 8.99 -7.55
C PHE A 5 -25.25 7.94 -6.47
N ALA A 6 -24.50 6.88 -6.79
CA ALA A 6 -24.01 5.96 -5.78
C ALA A 6 -22.91 6.68 -4.97
N THR A 7 -23.23 7.08 -3.75
CA THR A 7 -22.24 7.63 -2.82
C THR A 7 -21.40 6.47 -2.31
N SER A 8 -20.28 6.19 -2.96
CA SER A 8 -19.25 5.29 -2.43
C SER A 8 -18.70 5.91 -1.15
N SER A 9 -19.17 5.42 0.00
CA SER A 9 -18.59 5.81 1.29
C SER A 9 -17.14 5.34 1.32
N PRO A 10 -16.19 6.16 1.81
CA PRO A 10 -14.85 5.69 2.03
C PRO A 10 -14.94 4.61 3.11
N VAL A 11 -14.79 3.34 2.71
CA VAL A 11 -14.48 2.29 3.67
C VAL A 11 -13.15 2.72 4.27
N LEU A 12 -13.13 3.00 5.58
CA LEU A 12 -11.88 3.10 6.32
C LEU A 12 -11.18 1.76 6.14
N ALA A 13 -10.24 1.73 5.22
CA ALA A 13 -9.60 0.51 4.80
C ALA A 13 -8.84 -0.05 6.00
N GLN A 14 -9.30 -1.19 6.51
CA GLN A 14 -8.70 -1.84 7.67
C GLN A 14 -7.86 -3.02 7.20
N ALA A 15 -6.70 -3.21 7.83
CA ALA A 15 -5.88 -4.37 7.54
C ALA A 15 -6.62 -5.67 7.88
N PRO A 16 -6.43 -6.75 7.11
CA PRO A 16 -7.02 -8.04 7.45
C PRO A 16 -6.47 -8.52 8.79
N GLU A 17 -7.28 -9.33 9.50
CA GLU A 17 -6.84 -9.94 10.75
C GLU A 17 -5.56 -10.75 10.53
N GLY A 18 -4.50 -10.34 11.21
CA GLY A 18 -3.18 -10.97 11.10
C GLY A 18 -2.38 -10.65 9.83
N GLY A 19 -2.81 -9.70 9.00
CA GLY A 19 -2.04 -9.19 7.85
C GLY A 19 -1.74 -7.69 7.97
N PHE A 20 -1.32 -7.06 6.88
CA PHE A 20 -1.02 -5.62 6.80
C PHE A 20 -1.31 -5.14 5.37
N CYS A 21 -1.46 -3.84 5.18
CA CYS A 21 -1.74 -3.28 3.85
C CYS A 21 -0.94 -2.02 3.54
N ILE A 22 -0.89 -1.69 2.26
CA ILE A 22 -0.41 -0.42 1.73
C ILE A 22 -1.45 0.19 0.79
N ALA A 23 -1.77 1.46 0.99
CA ALA A 23 -2.73 2.21 0.19
C ALA A 23 -2.06 3.32 -0.63
N ASN A 24 -2.68 3.67 -1.76
CA ASN A 24 -2.23 4.74 -2.65
C ASN A 24 -3.09 5.99 -2.47
N ALA A 25 -2.61 7.01 -1.73
CA ALA A 25 -3.29 8.31 -1.63
C ALA A 25 -2.79 9.34 -2.66
N THR A 26 -1.94 8.93 -3.60
CA THR A 26 -1.49 9.78 -4.70
C THR A 26 -2.54 9.83 -5.82
N ASP A 27 -2.34 10.72 -6.79
CA ASP A 27 -3.13 10.81 -8.02
C ASP A 27 -2.58 9.94 -9.17
N THR A 28 -1.51 9.18 -8.91
CA THR A 28 -0.78 8.40 -9.91
C THR A 28 -0.83 6.90 -9.59
N SER A 29 -0.84 6.05 -10.62
CA SER A 29 -0.77 4.59 -10.42
C SER A 29 0.68 4.12 -10.30
N TYR A 30 0.99 3.31 -9.28
CA TYR A 30 2.32 2.74 -9.06
C TYR A 30 2.28 1.23 -8.90
N ILE A 31 3.44 0.58 -8.89
CA ILE A 31 3.58 -0.84 -8.53
C ILE A 31 3.74 -0.92 -7.02
N PHE A 32 2.81 -1.58 -6.35
CA PHE A 32 2.83 -1.82 -4.92
C PHE A 32 3.13 -3.28 -4.65
N ILE A 33 3.90 -3.52 -3.58
CA ILE A 33 4.35 -4.83 -3.18
C ILE A 33 4.10 -4.99 -1.68
N THR A 34 3.57 -6.14 -1.30
CA THR A 34 3.57 -6.58 0.09
C THR A 34 4.38 -7.86 0.20
N GLU A 35 5.28 -7.93 1.18
CA GLU A 35 6.12 -9.10 1.43
C GLU A 35 6.10 -9.46 2.92
N THR A 36 5.65 -10.67 3.23
CA THR A 36 5.70 -11.22 4.60
C THR A 36 7.10 -11.72 4.94
N ARG A 37 7.41 -11.92 6.23
CA ARG A 37 8.71 -12.49 6.65
C ARG A 37 8.88 -13.95 6.22
N GLU A 38 7.78 -14.62 5.90
CA GLU A 38 7.73 -15.96 5.30
C GLU A 38 7.92 -15.93 3.77
N SER A 39 8.29 -14.77 3.20
CA SER A 39 8.57 -14.57 1.77
C SER A 39 7.36 -14.76 0.85
N VAL A 40 6.13 -14.67 1.39
CA VAL A 40 4.92 -14.53 0.57
C VAL A 40 4.86 -13.11 0.06
N ARG A 41 4.94 -12.96 -1.27
CA ARG A 41 5.02 -11.68 -1.97
C ARG A 41 3.81 -11.50 -2.89
N GLN A 42 3.18 -10.35 -2.82
CA GLN A 42 2.13 -9.92 -3.75
C GLN A 42 2.57 -8.64 -4.44
N VAL A 43 2.24 -8.50 -5.72
CA VAL A 43 2.62 -7.37 -6.56
C VAL A 43 1.42 -6.95 -7.37
N GLU A 44 1.07 -5.66 -7.33
CA GLU A 44 -0.06 -5.14 -8.09
C GLU A 44 0.19 -3.69 -8.53
N LYS A 45 -0.33 -3.33 -9.72
CA LYS A 45 -0.41 -1.93 -10.13
C LYS A 45 -1.68 -1.31 -9.54
N ILE A 46 -1.51 -0.38 -8.61
CA ILE A 46 -2.62 0.21 -7.85
C ILE A 46 -2.83 1.66 -8.28
N GLY A 47 -4.05 2.00 -8.68
CA GLY A 47 -4.47 3.37 -8.98
C GLY A 47 -4.79 4.21 -7.73
N PRO A 48 -5.15 5.50 -7.93
CA PRO A 48 -5.54 6.39 -6.83
C PRO A 48 -6.65 5.80 -5.95
N GLY A 49 -6.46 5.86 -4.64
CA GLY A 49 -7.37 5.33 -3.63
C GLY A 49 -7.38 3.80 -3.49
N GLY A 50 -6.61 3.08 -4.30
CA GLY A 50 -6.51 1.62 -4.20
C GLY A 50 -5.61 1.15 -3.05
N MET A 51 -5.65 -0.16 -2.76
CA MET A 51 -4.91 -0.78 -1.66
C MET A 51 -4.55 -2.24 -1.98
N LEU A 52 -3.39 -2.68 -1.51
CA LEU A 52 -2.94 -4.08 -1.53
C LEU A 52 -2.64 -4.55 -0.11
N CYS A 53 -3.10 -5.75 0.22
CA CYS A 53 -2.96 -6.33 1.55
C CYS A 53 -2.27 -7.69 1.50
N ALA A 54 -1.26 -7.88 2.34
CA ALA A 54 -0.70 -9.20 2.56
C ALA A 54 -1.73 -10.12 3.22
N SER A 55 -1.66 -11.40 2.86
CA SER A 55 -2.28 -12.49 3.61
C SER A 55 -1.76 -12.56 5.05
N GLN A 56 -2.40 -13.37 5.89
CA GLN A 56 -1.95 -13.58 7.28
C GLN A 56 -0.47 -13.94 7.37
N THR A 57 0.20 -13.36 8.37
CA THR A 57 1.58 -13.68 8.75
C THR A 57 1.66 -13.98 10.24
N ALA A 58 2.49 -14.97 10.60
CA ALA A 58 2.78 -15.29 11.99
C ALA A 58 3.74 -14.25 12.60
N ALA A 59 4.56 -13.61 11.75
CA ALA A 59 5.46 -12.54 12.15
C ALA A 59 4.73 -11.30 12.67
N LYS A 60 5.47 -10.44 13.37
CA LYS A 60 4.95 -9.19 13.94
C LYS A 60 4.91 -8.05 12.92
N ASP A 61 5.58 -8.21 11.79
CA ASP A 61 5.76 -7.19 10.77
C ASP A 61 5.89 -7.82 9.37
N GLY A 62 5.94 -6.96 8.37
CA GLY A 62 6.34 -7.31 7.01
C GLY A 62 6.89 -6.08 6.33
N ILE A 63 7.06 -6.18 5.01
CA ILE A 63 7.61 -5.12 4.17
C ILE A 63 6.54 -4.72 3.16
N VAL A 64 6.42 -3.41 2.95
CA VAL A 64 5.68 -2.83 1.84
C VAL A 64 6.65 -2.05 0.96
N SER A 65 6.44 -2.08 -0.34
CA SER A 65 7.28 -1.35 -1.29
C SER A 65 6.46 -0.73 -2.40
N VAL A 66 6.95 0.39 -2.95
CA VAL A 66 6.36 1.09 -4.09
C VAL A 66 7.43 1.39 -5.12
N PHE A 67 7.11 1.14 -6.38
CA PHE A 67 7.95 1.43 -7.53
C PHE A 67 7.16 2.17 -8.61
N GLU A 68 7.86 3.02 -9.38
CA GLU A 68 7.25 3.74 -10.50
C GLU A 68 6.72 2.79 -11.59
N SER A 69 7.47 1.74 -11.89
CA SER A 69 7.16 0.76 -12.93
C SER A 69 7.76 -0.61 -12.58
N LEU A 70 7.45 -1.64 -13.38
CA LEU A 70 8.01 -2.98 -13.22
C LEU A 70 9.53 -3.06 -13.51
N ASP A 71 10.04 -2.12 -14.29
CA ASP A 71 11.45 -2.06 -14.71
C ASP A 71 12.27 -1.09 -13.83
N ALA A 72 11.63 -0.41 -12.87
CA ALA A 72 12.31 0.48 -11.95
C ALA A 72 13.26 -0.30 -11.03
N LEU A 73 14.52 0.12 -11.00
CA LEU A 73 15.55 -0.49 -10.14
C LEU A 73 15.44 -0.04 -8.68
N GLU A 74 14.97 1.19 -8.48
CA GLU A 74 14.88 1.84 -7.19
C GLU A 74 13.43 2.25 -6.92
N GLY A 75 13.06 2.25 -5.65
CA GLY A 75 11.71 2.60 -5.21
C GLY A 75 11.74 3.09 -3.77
N CYS A 76 10.64 2.86 -3.06
CA CYS A 76 10.59 3.09 -1.62
C CYS A 76 10.10 1.84 -0.91
N ALA A 77 10.67 1.53 0.24
CA ALA A 77 10.20 0.45 1.10
C ALA A 77 10.01 0.88 2.55
N ARG A 78 9.12 0.18 3.26
CA ARG A 78 8.95 0.29 4.71
C ARG A 78 8.71 -1.06 5.35
N ILE A 79 9.23 -1.22 6.56
CA ILE A 79 8.80 -2.26 7.49
C ILE A 79 7.57 -1.74 8.22
N ILE A 80 6.48 -2.50 8.19
CA ILE A 80 5.22 -2.12 8.85
C ILE A 80 4.72 -3.23 9.77
N PRO A 81 4.14 -2.91 10.94
CA PRO A 81 3.60 -3.91 11.83
C PRO A 81 2.39 -4.63 11.24
N ARG A 82 2.16 -5.86 11.69
CA ARG A 82 0.90 -6.58 11.47
C ARG A 82 -0.27 -5.79 12.07
N GLY A 83 -1.39 -5.76 11.37
CA GLY A 83 -2.61 -5.03 11.70
C GLY A 83 -2.60 -3.56 11.27
N VAL A 84 -1.54 -3.11 10.59
CA VAL A 84 -1.38 -1.73 10.15
C VAL A 84 -1.67 -1.59 8.65
N VAL A 85 -2.27 -0.46 8.30
CA VAL A 85 -2.34 0.04 6.91
C VAL A 85 -1.39 1.23 6.82
N GLU A 86 -0.37 1.11 5.98
CA GLU A 86 0.48 2.23 5.59
C GLU A 86 -0.13 2.92 4.37
N THR A 87 0.12 4.21 4.19
CA THR A 87 -0.38 4.95 3.03
C THR A 87 0.73 5.74 2.37
N LEU A 88 0.89 5.57 1.06
CA LEU A 88 1.75 6.42 0.25
C LEU A 88 1.04 7.77 0.01
N ILE A 89 1.61 8.85 0.54
CA ILE A 89 1.12 10.22 0.38
C ILE A 89 1.78 10.90 -0.82
N ALA A 90 3.08 10.68 -1.00
CA ALA A 90 3.82 11.14 -2.16
C ALA A 90 4.92 10.15 -2.53
N TYR A 91 5.05 9.85 -3.81
CA TYR A 91 6.14 9.04 -4.33
C TYR A 91 7.40 9.90 -4.56
N ALA A 92 8.56 9.38 -4.19
CA ALA A 92 9.85 9.95 -4.53
C ALA A 92 10.89 8.83 -4.57
N GLU A 93 11.77 8.81 -5.57
CA GLU A 93 12.81 7.78 -5.67
C GLU A 93 13.78 7.79 -4.46
N PHE A 94 14.39 6.64 -4.20
CA PHE A 94 15.42 6.39 -3.16
C PHE A 94 14.90 6.48 -1.72
N ASP A 95 13.88 5.69 -1.36
CA ASP A 95 13.32 5.62 0.01
C ASP A 95 12.84 6.97 0.61
N ARG A 96 12.62 7.98 -0.23
CA ARG A 96 12.18 9.34 0.18
C ARG A 96 10.68 9.56 0.05
N CYS A 97 9.91 8.50 -0.19
CA CYS A 97 8.47 8.60 -0.23
C CYS A 97 7.92 9.20 1.08
N ALA A 98 6.88 10.02 0.96
CA ALA A 98 6.10 10.47 2.10
C ALA A 98 5.04 9.42 2.43
N TRP A 99 5.01 8.99 3.69
CA TRP A 99 4.12 7.96 4.20
C TRP A 99 3.16 8.55 5.23
N SER A 100 2.00 7.93 5.45
CA SER A 100 1.09 8.38 6.51
C SER A 100 1.71 8.20 7.89
N SER A 101 2.53 7.16 8.10
CA SER A 101 3.26 7.02 9.35
C SER A 101 4.38 8.07 9.48
N HIS A 102 5.07 8.43 8.40
CA HIS A 102 6.22 9.34 8.38
C HIS A 102 6.20 10.22 7.11
N GLY A 103 5.90 11.51 7.30
CA GLY A 103 6.07 12.54 6.28
C GLY A 103 7.19 13.49 6.68
N SER A 104 8.13 13.74 5.78
CA SER A 104 9.01 14.91 5.82
C SER A 104 8.59 15.90 4.76
#